data_AF-A0A1N7ABZ8-F1
#
_entry.id   AF-A0A1N7ABZ8-F1
#
_cell.length_a   1.000
_cell.length_b   1.000
_cell.length_c   1.000
_cell.angle_alpha   90.00
_cell.angle_beta   90.00
_cell.angle_gamma   90.00
#
_symmetry.space_group_name_H-M   'P 1'
#
loop_
_entity.id
_entity.type
_entity.pdbx_description
1 polymer ?
#
loop_
_entity_poly.entity_id
_entity_poly.type
_entity_poly.pdbx_seq_one_letter_code
_entity_poly.pdbx_strand_id
1 'polypeptide(L)'
;MSQTQDLHHTNETVRETGTYICAAGKRAELTKGDTFPVCPKSNEPTTWRHADHVHHTGDQVTEADTYIDEDGDQVELAPGDTFPSCPKSGESTNWKHA
;
A
#
# COMPACT_ATOMS: atom_id res chain seq x y z
N MET A 1 8.57 -7.93 -15.96
CA MET A 1 9.85 -8.11 -15.23
C MET A 1 9.55 -7.77 -13.78
N SER A 2 9.50 -8.76 -12.89
CA SER A 2 9.10 -8.58 -11.50
C SER A 2 10.19 -7.84 -10.75
N GLN A 3 10.03 -6.52 -10.61
CA GLN A 3 11.07 -5.66 -10.04
C GLN A 3 11.25 -6.02 -8.58
N THR A 4 12.45 -6.46 -8.24
CA THR A 4 12.98 -6.61 -6.88
C THR A 4 13.19 -5.26 -6.18
N GLN A 5 12.34 -4.25 -6.44
CA GLN A 5 12.52 -2.86 -5.98
C GLN A 5 11.71 -2.51 -4.73
N ASP A 6 10.82 -3.41 -4.27
CA ASP A 6 10.00 -3.18 -3.07
C ASP A 6 10.70 -3.52 -1.75
N LEU A 7 12.01 -3.81 -1.78
CA LEU A 7 12.77 -4.18 -0.58
C LEU A 7 13.47 -2.95 0.03
N HIS A 8 12.99 -2.53 1.18
CA HIS A 8 13.48 -1.40 1.96
C HIS A 8 14.23 -1.84 3.21
N HIS A 9 15.06 -0.96 3.77
CA HIS A 9 15.82 -1.21 5.00
C HIS A 9 15.33 -0.35 6.17
N THR A 10 15.53 -0.81 7.41
CA THR A 10 15.30 0.03 8.61
C THR A 10 16.04 1.36 8.51
N ASN A 11 15.38 2.45 8.95
CA ASN A 11 15.77 3.86 8.81
C ASN A 11 15.81 4.39 7.37
N GLU A 12 15.43 3.62 6.37
CA GLU A 12 15.21 4.15 5.03
C GLU A 12 13.94 5.01 5.00
N THR A 13 13.89 5.97 4.10
CA THR A 13 12.69 6.78 3.88
C THR A 13 11.70 6.02 3.01
N VAL A 14 10.49 5.89 3.53
CA VAL A 14 9.35 5.28 2.85
C VAL A 14 9.01 6.12 1.61
N ARG A 15 9.08 5.51 0.43
CA ARG A 15 8.83 6.22 -0.84
C ARG A 15 7.38 6.17 -1.28
N GLU A 16 6.66 5.16 -0.81
CA GLU A 16 5.27 4.84 -1.12
C GLU A 16 4.58 4.55 0.21
N THR A 17 3.43 5.15 0.50
CA THR A 17 2.72 4.75 1.72
C THR A 17 2.25 3.32 1.53
N GLY A 18 2.09 2.61 2.62
CA GLY A 18 1.52 1.31 2.55
C GLY A 18 1.79 0.32 3.63
N THR A 19 1.25 -0.87 3.41
CA THR A 19 1.55 -2.01 4.25
C THR A 19 2.87 -2.61 3.81
N TYR A 20 3.83 -2.61 4.72
CA TYR A 20 5.11 -3.26 4.54
C TYR A 20 5.24 -4.46 5.47
N ILE A 21 5.93 -5.49 5.01
CA ILE A 21 6.13 -6.74 5.74
C ILE A 21 7.62 -6.88 6.07
N CYS A 22 8.00 -6.92 7.35
CA CYS A 22 9.40 -7.19 7.70
C CYS A 22 9.80 -8.63 7.34
N ALA A 23 11.10 -8.91 7.26
CA ALA A 23 11.65 -10.24 6.99
C ALA A 23 11.09 -11.35 7.89
N ALA A 24 10.61 -11.00 9.09
CA ALA A 24 9.95 -11.94 10.00
C ALA A 24 8.47 -12.24 9.69
N GLY A 25 7.91 -11.64 8.64
CA GLY A 25 6.52 -11.80 8.22
C GLY A 25 5.51 -10.87 8.90
N LYS A 26 5.97 -9.83 9.62
CA LYS A 26 5.06 -8.90 10.32
C LYS A 26 4.77 -7.68 9.46
N ARG A 27 3.47 -7.38 9.30
CA ARG A 27 2.97 -6.21 8.60
C ARG A 27 2.98 -4.94 9.48
N ALA A 28 3.33 -3.80 8.89
CA ALA A 28 3.22 -2.46 9.45
C ALA A 28 2.79 -1.49 8.34
N GLU A 29 1.84 -0.62 8.65
CA GLU A 29 1.48 0.50 7.76
C GLU A 29 2.47 1.63 7.98
N LEU A 30 3.07 2.10 6.89
CA LEU A 30 4.05 3.18 6.87
C LEU A 30 3.64 4.18 5.82
N THR A 31 3.81 5.48 6.06
CA THR A 31 3.44 6.51 5.10
C THR A 31 4.65 7.02 4.32
N LYS A 32 4.46 7.44 3.07
CA LYS A 32 5.47 8.11 2.27
C LYS A 32 6.07 9.29 3.03
N GLY A 33 7.39 9.32 3.13
CA GLY A 33 8.16 10.28 3.92
C GLY A 33 8.44 9.84 5.35
N ASP A 34 7.80 8.78 5.84
CA ASP A 34 8.12 8.16 7.13
C ASP A 34 9.40 7.33 7.03
N THR A 35 9.86 6.76 8.14
CA THR A 35 11.07 5.93 8.20
C THR A 35 10.74 4.52 8.61
N PHE A 36 11.28 3.54 7.87
CA PHE A 36 11.08 2.13 8.17
C PHE A 36 11.56 1.79 9.59
N PRO A 37 10.69 1.33 10.50
CA PRO A 37 11.10 1.02 11.86
C PRO A 37 11.90 -0.29 11.91
N VAL A 38 12.44 -0.62 13.09
CA VAL A 38 12.96 -1.97 13.36
C VAL A 38 11.81 -2.99 13.32
N CYS A 39 12.08 -4.26 12.98
CA CYS A 39 11.02 -5.27 12.95
C CYS A 39 10.44 -5.41 14.37
N PRO A 40 9.13 -5.22 14.59
CA PRO A 40 8.54 -5.26 15.94
C PRO A 40 8.65 -6.63 16.62
N LYS A 41 8.97 -7.69 15.86
CA LYS A 41 9.19 -9.04 16.38
C LYS A 41 10.56 -9.20 17.05
N SER A 42 11.62 -8.72 16.39
CA SER A 42 13.01 -8.88 16.87
C SER A 42 13.55 -7.62 17.53
N ASN A 43 12.91 -6.46 17.32
CA ASN A 43 13.43 -5.13 17.66
C ASN A 43 14.81 -4.85 17.06
N GLU A 44 15.14 -5.52 15.96
CA GLU A 44 16.40 -5.41 15.22
C GLU A 44 16.17 -4.80 13.83
N PRO A 45 17.20 -4.16 13.24
CA PRO A 45 17.13 -3.67 11.88
C PRO A 45 16.80 -4.82 10.92
N THR A 46 15.86 -4.58 10.02
CA THR A 46 15.27 -5.59 9.15
C THR A 46 15.12 -5.05 7.74
N THR A 47 14.77 -5.95 6.83
CA THR A 47 14.26 -5.57 5.52
C THR A 47 12.74 -5.59 5.53
N TRP A 48 12.16 -4.62 4.87
CA TRP A 48 10.73 -4.45 4.68
C TRP A 48 10.42 -4.68 3.22
N ARG A 49 9.40 -5.48 2.92
CA ARG A 49 8.88 -5.62 1.56
C ARG A 49 7.51 -4.98 1.48
N HIS A 50 7.22 -4.27 0.40
CA HIS A 50 5.85 -3.80 0.18
C HIS A 50 4.91 -5.02 0.07
N ALA A 51 3.80 -5.00 0.81
CA ALA A 51 2.72 -5.95 0.60
C ALA A 51 1.93 -5.47 -0.63
N ASP A 52 1.44 -6.37 -1.48
CA ASP A 52 0.45 -5.97 -2.48
C ASP A 52 -0.72 -5.25 -1.81
N HIS A 53 -0.98 -4.01 -2.24
CA HIS A 53 -2.12 -3.24 -1.75
C HIS A 53 -3.35 -3.56 -2.57
N VAL A 54 -4.33 -4.10 -1.87
CA VAL A 54 -5.69 -4.24 -2.38
C VAL A 54 -6.58 -3.45 -1.43
N HIS A 55 -6.98 -2.27 -1.85
CA HIS A 55 -7.96 -1.46 -1.16
C HIS A 55 -9.36 -1.96 -1.49
N HIS A 56 -10.29 -1.85 -0.54
CA HIS A 56 -11.69 -2.20 -0.79
C HIS A 56 -12.52 -0.92 -0.91
N THR A 57 -13.65 -1.02 -1.61
CA THR A 57 -14.67 0.03 -1.58
C THR A 57 -15.03 0.41 -0.14
N GLY A 58 -15.01 1.71 0.17
CA GLY A 58 -15.23 2.23 1.52
C GLY A 58 -13.97 2.37 2.37
N ASP A 59 -12.82 1.87 1.91
CA ASP A 59 -11.54 2.08 2.57
C ASP A 59 -11.11 3.55 2.43
N GLN A 60 -10.32 4.05 3.39
CA GLN A 60 -9.76 5.40 3.26
C GLN A 60 -8.54 5.37 2.37
N VAL A 61 -8.55 6.24 1.39
CA VAL A 61 -7.43 6.45 0.50
C VAL A 61 -6.30 7.02 1.35
N THR A 62 -5.17 6.32 1.38
CA THR A 62 -3.98 6.74 2.10
C THR A 62 -3.00 7.48 1.19
N GLU A 63 -3.19 7.39 -0.13
CA GLU A 63 -2.27 7.90 -1.15
C GLU A 63 -2.98 8.60 -2.30
N ALA A 64 -2.36 9.69 -2.77
CA ALA A 64 -2.82 10.37 -3.97
C ALA A 64 -2.28 9.63 -5.18
N ASP A 65 -3.08 8.75 -5.77
CA ASP A 65 -2.64 7.96 -6.91
C ASP A 65 -3.82 7.52 -7.80
N THR A 66 -3.49 6.91 -8.93
CA THR A 66 -4.50 6.32 -9.82
C THR A 66 -4.71 4.86 -9.43
N TYR A 67 -5.94 4.54 -9.10
CA TYR A 67 -6.32 3.20 -8.70
C TYR A 67 -7.13 2.53 -9.80
N ILE A 68 -6.81 1.29 -10.11
CA ILE A 68 -7.54 0.43 -11.04
C ILE A 68 -8.30 -0.65 -10.27
N ASP A 69 -9.55 -0.88 -10.64
CA ASP A 69 -10.35 -1.96 -10.07
C ASP A 69 -10.20 -3.27 -10.86
N GLU A 70 -10.86 -4.34 -10.41
CA GLU A 70 -10.83 -5.65 -11.09
C GLU A 70 -11.45 -5.62 -12.50
N ASP A 71 -12.39 -4.70 -12.76
CA ASP A 71 -12.99 -4.47 -14.08
C ASP A 71 -12.11 -3.60 -15.01
N GLY A 72 -11.00 -3.08 -14.50
CA GLY A 72 -10.05 -2.26 -15.23
C GLY A 72 -10.43 -0.77 -15.30
N ASP A 73 -11.38 -0.31 -14.49
CA ASP A 73 -11.71 1.11 -14.36
C ASP A 73 -10.71 1.82 -13.46
N GLN A 74 -10.26 2.99 -13.91
CA GLN A 74 -9.29 3.81 -13.19
C GLN A 74 -9.96 4.99 -12.51
N VAL A 75 -9.56 5.28 -11.28
CA VAL A 75 -10.00 6.43 -10.51
C VAL A 75 -8.79 7.12 -9.89
N GLU A 76 -8.71 8.43 -10.04
CA GLU A 76 -7.73 9.24 -9.32
C GLU A 76 -8.31 9.60 -7.96
N LEU A 77 -7.64 9.17 -6.88
CA LEU A 77 -8.07 9.44 -5.51
C LEU A 77 -6.96 10.17 -4.77
N ALA A 78 -7.34 11.01 -3.80
CA ALA A 78 -6.41 11.74 -2.95
C ALA A 78 -6.44 11.19 -1.50
N PRO A 79 -5.36 11.36 -0.72
CA PRO A 79 -5.32 10.84 0.64
C PRO A 79 -6.39 11.54 1.49
N GLY A 80 -7.23 10.75 2.15
CA GLY A 80 -8.42 11.20 2.87
C GLY A 80 -9.73 10.99 2.12
N ASP A 81 -9.70 10.75 0.81
CA ASP A 81 -10.87 10.28 0.07
C ASP A 81 -11.25 8.86 0.48
N THR A 82 -12.42 8.43 0.03
CA THR A 82 -12.92 7.06 0.24
C THR A 82 -12.97 6.35 -1.09
N PHE A 83 -12.46 5.11 -1.14
CA PHE A 83 -12.53 4.29 -2.34
C PHE A 83 -13.99 4.11 -2.79
N PRO A 84 -14.39 4.60 -3.98
CA PRO A 84 -15.76 4.51 -4.44
C PRO A 84 -16.11 3.06 -4.82
N SER A 85 -17.40 2.76 -4.96
CA SER A 85 -17.84 1.50 -5.57
C SER A 85 -17.42 1.44 -7.04
N CYS A 86 -17.38 0.22 -7.61
CA CYS A 86 -17.08 0.03 -9.03
C CYS A 86 -17.97 0.94 -9.90
N PRO A 87 -17.42 1.81 -10.77
CA PRO A 87 -18.20 2.76 -11.55
C PRO A 87 -19.11 2.07 -12.59
N LYS A 88 -18.77 0.86 -13.02
CA LYS A 88 -19.60 0.08 -13.96
C LYS A 88 -20.76 -0.64 -13.28
N SER A 89 -20.49 -1.32 -12.17
CA SER A 89 -21.46 -2.23 -11.54
C SER A 89 -22.16 -1.58 -10.33
N GLY A 90 -21.57 -0.55 -9.73
CA GLY A 90 -22.03 0.06 -8.48
C GLY A 90 -21.78 -0.81 -7.24
N GLU A 91 -21.14 -1.97 -7.40
CA GLU A 91 -20.86 -2.93 -6.33
C GLU A 91 -19.51 -2.68 -5.66
N SER A 92 -19.33 -3.26 -4.48
CA SER A 92 -18.07 -3.23 -3.75
C SER A 92 -16.97 -3.96 -4.56
N THR A 93 -15.92 -3.24 -4.93
CA THR A 93 -14.77 -3.77 -5.68
C THR A 93 -13.46 -3.58 -4.92
N ASN A 94 -12.44 -4.23 -5.44
CA ASN A 94 -11.06 -4.16 -5.01
C ASN A 94 -10.28 -3.20 -5.90
N TRP A 95 -9.69 -2.18 -5.29
CA TRP A 95 -8.85 -1.19 -5.94
C TRP A 95 -7.38 -1.51 -5.72
N LYS A 96 -6.58 -1.42 -6.77
CA LYS A 96 -5.14 -1.60 -6.76
C LYS A 96 -4.50 -0.38 -7.40
N HIS A 97 -3.24 -0.08 -7.09
CA HIS A 97 -2.52 0.95 -7.85
C HIS A 97 -2.41 0.53 -9.34
N ALA A 98 -2.67 1.47 -10.25
CA ALA A 98 -2.72 1.26 -11.70
C ALA A 98 -1.34 1.14 -12.37
#